data_AF-A0A3N5IWZ6-F1
#
_entry.id   AF-A0A3N5IWZ6-F1
#
_cell.length_a   1.000
_cell.length_b   1.000
_cell.length_c   1.000
_cell.angle_alpha   90.00
_cell.angle_beta   90.00
_cell.angle_gamma   90.00
#
_symmetry.space_group_name_H-M   'P 1'
#
loop_
_entity.id
_entity.type
_entity.pdbx_description
1 polymer ?
#
loop_
_entity_poly.entity_id
_entity_poly.type
_entity_poly.pdbx_seq_one_letter_code
_entity_poly.pdbx_strand_id
1 'polypeptide(L)'
;MEHHSSAGKLVNPDTLVNLPHIISLYYLEKPDISHPRERVSFGTSGHRGSSQHRSFTESHIYAITQAICDYRKKAGITGPLFLGKDTHALSDPAEKTAIEVLAANDIPTYIDHNFGFTPTPVISHAIL
;
A
#
# COMPACT_ATOMS: atom_id res chain seq x y z
N MET A 1 11.03 16.48 -24.88
CA MET A 1 10.19 15.34 -24.43
C MET A 1 10.05 14.41 -25.60
N GLU A 2 10.70 13.25 -25.58
CA GLU A 2 10.35 12.21 -26.54
C GLU A 2 9.01 11.62 -26.12
N HIS A 3 7.99 11.87 -26.92
CA HIS A 3 6.69 11.28 -26.71
C HIS A 3 6.72 9.86 -27.27
N HIS A 4 6.32 8.90 -26.44
CA HIS A 4 6.14 7.52 -26.87
C HIS A 4 5.20 7.48 -28.08
N SER A 5 5.54 6.73 -29.13
CA SER A 5 4.78 6.68 -30.40
C SER A 5 3.32 6.20 -30.24
N SER A 6 3.01 5.59 -29.10
CA SER A 6 1.68 5.13 -28.71
C SER A 6 0.99 5.98 -27.64
N ALA A 7 1.49 7.17 -27.31
CA ALA A 7 0.83 8.07 -26.36
C ALA A 7 -0.62 8.37 -26.81
N GLY A 8 -1.59 8.24 -25.89
CA GLY A 8 -3.01 8.45 -26.16
C GLY A 8 -3.71 7.33 -26.95
N LYS A 9 -3.02 6.24 -27.30
CA LYS A 9 -3.61 5.07 -27.95
C LYS A 9 -4.00 4.01 -26.91
N LEU A 10 -4.90 3.10 -27.31
CA LEU A 10 -5.22 1.93 -26.50
C LEU A 10 -3.96 1.10 -26.22
N VAL A 11 -3.89 0.54 -25.02
CA VAL A 11 -2.80 -0.35 -24.60
C VAL A 11 -2.82 -1.63 -25.46
N ASN A 12 -1.64 -2.13 -25.84
CA ASN A 12 -1.55 -3.46 -26.44
C ASN A 12 -1.82 -4.50 -25.33
N PRO A 13 -2.79 -5.42 -25.49
CA PRO A 13 -3.04 -6.50 -24.53
C PRO A 13 -1.78 -7.25 -24.09
N ASP A 14 -0.79 -7.41 -24.97
CA ASP A 14 0.48 -8.11 -24.68
C ASP A 14 1.37 -7.38 -23.66
N THR A 15 1.09 -6.10 -23.39
CA THR A 15 1.82 -5.28 -22.39
C THR A 15 1.15 -5.24 -21.03
N LEU A 16 -0.01 -5.89 -20.89
CA LEU A 16 -0.73 -5.94 -19.61
C LEU A 16 0.05 -6.77 -18.60
N VAL A 17 0.08 -6.30 -17.36
CA VAL A 17 0.71 -7.01 -16.25
C VAL A 17 -0.10 -8.24 -15.86
N ASN A 18 0.59 -9.31 -15.48
CA ASN A 18 -0.02 -10.51 -14.91
C ASN A 18 -0.37 -10.26 -13.43
N LEU A 19 -1.65 -9.97 -13.15
CA LEU A 19 -2.12 -9.62 -11.80
C LEU A 19 -1.89 -10.75 -10.76
N PRO A 20 -2.28 -12.01 -11.01
CA PRO A 20 -1.99 -13.11 -10.08
C PRO A 20 -0.50 -13.23 -9.76
N HIS A 21 0.38 -13.02 -10.75
CA HIS A 21 1.82 -13.09 -10.54
C HIS A 21 2.32 -11.99 -9.61
N ILE A 22 1.97 -10.72 -9.84
CA ILE A 22 2.44 -9.62 -8.97
C ILE A 22 1.87 -9.72 -7.54
N ILE A 23 0.65 -10.22 -7.39
CA ILE A 23 0.06 -10.50 -6.07
C ILE A 23 0.81 -11.65 -5.40
N SER A 24 1.20 -12.70 -6.14
CA SER A 24 1.98 -13.80 -5.57
C SER A 24 3.36 -13.32 -5.08
N LEU A 25 4.04 -12.49 -5.86
CA LEU A 25 5.34 -11.92 -5.47
C LEU A 25 5.25 -11.03 -4.23
N TYR A 26 4.11 -10.38 -3.97
CA TYR A 26 3.91 -9.59 -2.75
C TYR A 26 4.11 -10.42 -1.48
N TYR A 27 3.65 -11.68 -1.50
CA TYR A 27 3.74 -12.61 -0.37
C TYR A 27 5.02 -13.45 -0.39
N LEU A 28 5.48 -13.85 -1.57
CA LEU A 28 6.62 -14.77 -1.70
C LEU A 28 7.99 -14.09 -1.62
N GLU A 29 8.08 -12.83 -2.05
CA GLU A 29 9.35 -12.10 -2.07
C GLU A 29 9.56 -11.29 -0.79
N LYS A 30 10.83 -11.13 -0.41
CA LYS A 30 11.26 -10.28 0.71
C LYS A 30 12.30 -9.28 0.22
N PRO A 31 12.29 -8.04 0.76
CA PRO A 31 13.32 -7.07 0.43
C PRO A 31 14.67 -7.52 0.95
N ASP A 32 15.70 -7.34 0.14
CA ASP A 32 17.08 -7.36 0.59
C ASP A 32 17.47 -5.97 1.12
N ILE A 33 17.56 -5.86 2.45
CA ILE A 33 17.89 -4.60 3.13
C ILE A 33 19.29 -4.09 2.81
N SER A 34 20.20 -4.90 2.24
CA SER A 34 21.48 -4.40 1.76
C SER A 34 21.32 -3.50 0.52
N HIS A 35 20.26 -3.70 -0.27
CA HIS A 35 19.93 -2.93 -1.46
C HIS A 35 19.04 -1.72 -1.13
N PRO A 36 19.52 -0.46 -1.27
CA PRO A 36 18.75 0.71 -0.87
C PRO A 36 17.40 0.89 -1.59
N ARG A 37 17.26 0.35 -2.81
CA ARG A 37 16.02 0.44 -3.61
C ARG A 37 14.92 -0.49 -3.13
N GLU A 38 15.25 -1.51 -2.35
CA GLU A 38 14.31 -2.47 -1.75
C GLU A 38 13.94 -2.07 -0.32
N ARG A 39 14.49 -0.95 0.20
CA ARG A 39 14.14 -0.46 1.53
C ARG A 39 12.85 0.36 1.49
N VAL A 40 12.20 0.46 2.64
CA VAL A 40 11.16 1.47 2.85
C VAL A 40 11.74 2.86 2.58
N SER A 41 11.09 3.59 1.69
CA SER A 41 11.29 5.03 1.45
C SER A 41 9.94 5.71 1.60
N PHE A 42 9.72 6.36 2.75
CA PHE A 42 8.43 6.95 3.12
C PHE A 42 8.51 8.47 3.04
N GLY A 43 8.12 9.03 1.89
CA GLY A 43 8.18 10.46 1.59
C GLY A 43 6.85 11.19 1.77
N THR A 44 6.71 12.34 1.11
CA THR A 44 5.48 13.17 1.14
C THR A 44 4.24 12.42 0.67
N SER A 45 4.40 11.47 -0.26
CA SER A 45 3.33 10.63 -0.81
C SER A 45 3.39 9.19 -0.29
N GLY A 46 3.98 9.00 0.90
CA GLY A 46 4.20 7.68 1.51
C GLY A 46 5.29 6.87 0.82
N HIS A 47 5.19 5.55 0.96
CA HIS A 47 6.06 4.59 0.30
C HIS A 47 5.39 3.98 -0.93
N ARG A 48 6.15 3.81 -2.02
CA ARG A 48 5.69 3.27 -3.30
C ARG A 48 6.72 2.32 -3.86
N GLY A 49 6.25 1.29 -4.57
CA GLY A 49 7.11 0.30 -5.22
C GLY A 49 6.30 -0.74 -5.98
N SER A 50 6.95 -1.85 -6.30
CA SER A 50 6.32 -3.02 -6.93
C SER A 50 6.88 -4.29 -6.32
N SER A 51 6.04 -5.32 -6.19
CA SER A 51 6.47 -6.66 -5.76
C SER A 51 7.46 -7.28 -6.75
N GLN A 52 7.38 -6.95 -8.04
CA GLN A 52 8.34 -7.40 -9.07
C GLN A 52 9.77 -6.90 -8.84
N HIS A 53 9.91 -5.81 -8.07
CA HIS A 53 11.20 -5.22 -7.75
C HIS A 53 11.52 -5.32 -6.26
N ARG A 54 10.78 -6.16 -5.52
CA ARG A 54 10.93 -6.35 -4.07
C ARG A 54 10.87 -5.05 -3.28
N SER A 55 10.24 -4.01 -3.83
CA SER A 55 10.13 -2.68 -3.22
C SER A 55 8.71 -2.38 -2.73
N PHE A 56 7.80 -3.35 -2.83
CA PHE A 56 6.48 -3.32 -2.22
C PHE A 56 6.00 -4.76 -2.00
N THR A 57 6.23 -5.27 -0.79
CA THR A 57 5.91 -6.64 -0.37
C THR A 57 5.24 -6.62 1.00
N GLU A 58 4.75 -7.77 1.46
CA GLU A 58 4.14 -7.93 2.79
C GLU A 58 5.05 -7.40 3.92
N SER A 59 6.35 -7.68 3.85
CA SER A 59 7.32 -7.21 4.85
C SER A 59 7.38 -5.68 4.96
N HIS A 60 7.17 -4.96 3.85
CA HIS A 60 7.13 -3.49 3.87
C HIS A 60 5.89 -2.99 4.59
N ILE A 61 4.73 -3.59 4.30
CA ILE A 61 3.46 -3.15 4.87
C ILE A 61 3.39 -3.47 6.35
N TYR A 62 3.91 -4.63 6.78
CA TYR A 62 4.09 -4.92 8.21
C TYR A 62 4.93 -3.86 8.91
N ALA A 63 6.13 -3.56 8.38
CA ALA A 63 7.03 -2.59 9.00
C ALA A 63 6.43 -1.17 9.04
N ILE A 64 5.82 -0.72 7.95
CA ILE A 64 5.21 0.61 7.85
C ILE A 64 4.03 0.74 8.81
N THR A 65 3.15 -0.26 8.83
CA THR A 65 1.94 -0.20 9.66
C THR A 65 2.30 -0.25 11.14
N GLN A 66 3.29 -1.06 11.53
CA GLN A 66 3.78 -1.07 12.91
C GLN A 66 4.38 0.28 13.31
N ALA A 67 5.20 0.88 12.43
CA ALA A 67 5.76 2.21 12.69
C ALA A 67 4.68 3.28 12.86
N ILE A 68 3.57 3.19 12.12
CA ILE A 68 2.40 4.07 12.29
C ILE A 68 1.75 3.84 13.66
N CYS A 69 1.56 2.59 14.10
CA CYS A 69 1.01 2.27 15.42
C CYS A 69 1.89 2.86 16.55
N ASP A 70 3.20 2.66 16.45
CA ASP A 70 4.17 3.18 17.42
C ASP A 70 4.14 4.71 17.48
N TYR A 71 4.05 5.36 16.31
CA TYR A 71 3.93 6.81 16.22
C TYR A 71 2.65 7.32 16.87
N ARG A 72 1.49 6.70 16.56
CA ARG A 72 0.19 7.07 17.16
C ARG A 72 0.25 7.00 18.68
N LYS A 73 0.83 5.92 19.23
CA LYS A 73 1.02 5.74 20.66
C LYS A 73 1.89 6.85 21.25
N LYS A 74 3.04 7.14 20.63
CA LYS A 74 3.95 8.22 21.07
C LYS A 74 3.29 9.60 21.01
N ALA A 75 2.46 9.85 20.01
CA ALA A 75 1.77 11.12 19.80
C ALA A 75 0.46 11.25 20.61
N GLY A 76 0.05 10.21 21.35
CA GLY A 76 -1.19 10.22 22.13
C GLY A 76 -2.47 10.18 21.27
N ILE A 77 -2.40 9.64 20.05
CA ILE A 77 -3.54 9.55 19.13
C ILE A 77 -4.30 8.25 19.42
N THR A 78 -5.40 8.35 20.17
CA THR A 78 -6.19 7.19 20.64
C THR A 78 -7.50 6.96 19.90
N GLY A 79 -7.91 7.89 19.03
CA GLY A 79 -9.12 7.74 18.21
C GLY A 79 -9.00 6.64 17.15
N PRO A 80 -10.05 6.46 16.33
CA PRO A 80 -10.02 5.46 15.26
C PRO A 80 -9.01 5.82 14.15
N LEU A 81 -8.70 4.83 13.31
CA LEU A 81 -7.96 4.97 12.06
C LEU A 81 -8.88 4.64 10.90
N PHE A 82 -9.00 5.55 9.94
CA PHE A 82 -9.70 5.30 8.69
C PHE A 82 -8.71 4.77 7.66
N LEU A 83 -8.93 3.54 7.20
CA LEU A 83 -8.11 2.88 6.19
C LEU A 83 -8.91 2.78 4.88
N GLY A 84 -8.30 3.24 3.79
CA GLY A 84 -8.89 3.18 2.46
C GLY A 84 -7.84 2.82 1.41
N LYS A 85 -8.30 2.24 0.31
CA LYS A 85 -7.47 1.80 -0.81
C LYS A 85 -8.00 2.29 -2.16
N ASP A 86 -7.11 2.33 -3.14
CA ASP A 86 -7.44 2.54 -4.54
C ASP A 86 -7.57 1.20 -5.30
N THR A 87 -7.69 1.27 -6.63
CA THR A 87 -7.93 0.12 -7.51
C THR A 87 -6.66 -0.61 -7.96
N HIS A 88 -5.47 -0.28 -7.45
CA HIS A 88 -4.26 -1.03 -7.80
C HIS A 88 -4.30 -2.45 -7.21
N ALA A 89 -3.78 -3.42 -7.96
CA ALA A 89 -3.83 -4.82 -7.57
C ALA A 89 -3.08 -5.13 -6.26
N LEU A 90 -2.02 -4.37 -5.95
CA LEU A 90 -1.28 -4.53 -4.69
C LEU A 90 -1.95 -3.84 -3.50
N SER A 91 -3.00 -3.05 -3.72
CA SER A 91 -3.72 -2.36 -2.65
C SER A 91 -4.58 -3.32 -1.83
N ASP A 92 -5.19 -4.34 -2.45
CA ASP A 92 -5.96 -5.37 -1.74
C ASP A 92 -5.11 -6.20 -0.74
N PRO A 93 -3.95 -6.78 -1.11
CA PRO A 93 -3.12 -7.49 -0.15
C PRO A 93 -2.48 -6.56 0.89
N ALA A 94 -2.17 -5.30 0.52
CA ALA A 94 -1.66 -4.31 1.47
C ALA A 94 -2.69 -3.91 2.52
N GLU A 95 -3.96 -3.72 2.14
CA GLU A 95 -5.05 -3.43 3.09
C GLU A 95 -5.18 -4.54 4.14
N LYS A 96 -5.22 -5.81 3.70
CA LYS A 96 -5.32 -6.97 4.60
C LYS A 96 -4.15 -7.03 5.58
N THR A 97 -2.93 -6.88 5.06
CA THR A 97 -1.69 -6.88 5.87
C THR A 97 -1.69 -5.74 6.89
N ALA A 98 -2.19 -4.55 6.51
CA ALA A 98 -2.31 -3.43 7.43
C ALA A 98 -3.35 -3.71 8.53
N ILE A 99 -4.51 -4.27 8.17
CA ILE A 99 -5.57 -4.63 9.15
C ILE A 99 -5.03 -5.61 10.19
N GLU A 100 -4.24 -6.61 9.80
CA GLU A 100 -3.64 -7.57 10.74
C GLU A 100 -2.81 -6.87 11.82
N VAL A 101 -1.93 -5.94 11.42
CA VAL A 101 -1.07 -5.20 12.35
C VAL A 101 -1.88 -4.22 13.20
N LEU A 102 -2.83 -3.52 12.59
CA LEU A 102 -3.68 -2.56 13.31
C LEU A 102 -4.52 -3.26 14.38
N ALA A 103 -5.11 -4.41 14.05
CA ALA A 103 -5.86 -5.23 14.99
C ALA A 103 -4.96 -5.78 16.10
N ALA A 104 -3.75 -6.25 15.77
CA ALA A 104 -2.79 -6.73 16.76
C ALA A 104 -2.29 -5.64 17.74
N ASN A 105 -2.40 -4.36 17.36
CA ASN A 105 -2.08 -3.21 18.20
C ASN A 105 -3.33 -2.56 18.83
N ASP A 106 -4.49 -3.22 18.78
CA ASP A 106 -5.77 -2.74 19.33
C ASP A 106 -6.20 -1.37 18.79
N ILE A 107 -5.88 -1.05 17.53
CA ILE A 107 -6.27 0.21 16.90
C ILE A 107 -7.68 0.07 16.32
N PRO A 108 -8.70 0.84 16.78
CA PRO A 108 -10.01 0.83 16.18
C PRO A 108 -9.91 1.29 14.73
N THR A 109 -10.21 0.41 13.77
CA THR A 109 -9.99 0.66 12.35
C THR A 109 -11.31 0.62 11.59
N TYR A 110 -11.59 1.66 10.83
CA TYR A 110 -12.74 1.74 9.93
C TYR A 110 -12.29 1.59 8.48
N ILE A 111 -12.95 0.67 7.78
CA ILE A 111 -12.77 0.37 6.36
C ILE A 111 -14.11 0.51 5.63
N ASP A 112 -14.07 0.53 4.30
CA ASP A 112 -15.31 0.43 3.53
C ASP A 112 -16.03 -0.90 3.81
N HIS A 113 -17.35 -0.84 4.01
CA HIS A 113 -18.16 -1.99 4.40
C HIS A 113 -18.12 -3.18 3.44
N ASN A 114 -17.85 -2.93 2.15
CA ASN A 114 -17.79 -3.96 1.12
C ASN A 114 -16.35 -4.27 0.70
N PHE A 115 -15.34 -3.84 1.48
CA PHE A 115 -13.93 -3.86 1.05
C PHE A 115 -13.72 -3.16 -0.30
N GLY A 116 -14.50 -2.09 -0.53
CA GLY A 116 -14.48 -1.29 -1.75
C GLY A 116 -13.25 -0.39 -1.86
N PHE A 117 -13.38 0.65 -2.69
CA PHE A 117 -12.33 1.64 -2.92
C PHE A 117 -12.72 2.97 -2.30
N THR A 118 -11.77 3.67 -1.71
CA THR A 118 -12.01 4.94 -1.01
C THR A 118 -11.07 6.01 -1.55
N PRO A 119 -11.59 7.03 -2.25
CA PRO A 119 -10.76 8.14 -2.72
C PRO A 119 -10.04 8.83 -1.55
N THR A 120 -8.79 9.26 -1.77
CA THR A 120 -8.02 10.03 -0.79
C THR A 120 -8.78 11.20 -0.14
N PRO A 121 -9.55 12.05 -0.86
CA PRO A 121 -10.29 13.13 -0.21
C PRO A 121 -11.41 12.63 0.72
N VAL A 122 -11.96 11.44 0.50
CA VAL A 122 -12.98 10.85 1.39
C VAL A 122 -12.36 10.47 2.73
N ILE A 123 -11.13 9.93 2.74
CA ILE A 123 -10.39 9.68 3.99
C ILE A 123 -10.12 10.98 4.73
N SER A 124 -9.67 12.03 4.02
CA SER A 124 -9.45 13.34 4.64
C SER A 124 -10.74 13.90 5.22
N HIS A 125 -11.87 13.78 4.53
CA HIS A 125 -13.15 14.27 5.01
C HIS A 125 -13.65 13.49 6.22
N ALA A 126 -13.44 12.17 6.27
CA ALA A 126 -13.85 11.33 7.40
C ALA A 126 -13.05 11.59 8.69
N ILE A 127 -11.84 12.13 8.57
CA ILE A 127 -10.98 12.50 9.70
C ILE A 127 -11.36 13.87 10.30
N LEU A 128 -11.86 14.79 9.49
CA LEU A 128 -12.16 16.19 9.86
C LEU A 128 -13.55 16.34 10.47
#